data_AF-A0A9X1ZGF4-F1
#
_entry.id   AF-A0A9X1ZGF4-F1
#
_cell.length_a   1.000
_cell.length_b   1.000
_cell.length_c   1.000
_cell.angle_alpha   90.00
_cell.angle_beta   90.00
_cell.angle_gamma   90.00
#
_symmetry.space_group_name_H-M   'P 1'
#
loop_
_entity.id
_entity.type
_entity.pdbx_description
1 polymer ?
#
loop_
_entity_poly.entity_id
_entity_poly.type
_entity_poly.pdbx_seq_one_letter_code
_entity_poly.pdbx_strand_id
1 'polypeptide(L)'
;MARTVNCVYLNKEAEGLGFQLYPGDLGKRIFDNVSKEAWALWQSKQTMLINEKKLNMMNVDDRKFLEEQMVNFLFEGKDVEIEGYVPQKDDE
;
A
#
# COMPACT_ATOMS: atom_id res chain seq x y z
N MET A 1 13.69 19.27 4.49
CA MET A 1 14.56 18.15 4.07
C MET A 1 13.67 16.95 3.86
N ALA A 2 13.73 16.31 2.70
CA ALA A 2 12.95 15.11 2.46
C ALA A 2 13.54 13.97 3.29
N ARG A 3 12.72 13.31 4.10
CA ARG A 3 13.13 12.16 4.88
C ARG A 3 13.36 11.00 3.91
N THR A 4 14.54 10.40 3.90
CA THR A 4 14.76 9.16 3.16
C THR A 4 14.39 7.97 4.03
N VAL A 5 13.73 6.99 3.43
CA VAL A 5 13.37 5.72 4.08
C VAL A 5 13.81 4.57 3.20
N ASN A 6 14.19 3.46 3.82
CA ASN A 6 14.42 2.23 3.10
C ASN A 6 13.06 1.61 2.77
N CYS A 7 12.64 1.74 1.51
CA CYS A 7 11.33 1.26 1.10
C CYS A 7 11.37 -0.26 0.96
N VAL A 8 10.62 -0.98 1.80
CA VAL A 8 10.58 -2.47 1.74
C VAL A 8 10.06 -2.95 0.39
N TYR A 9 9.06 -2.25 -0.15
CA TYR A 9 8.43 -2.59 -1.43
C TYR A 9 9.38 -2.40 -2.62
N LEU A 10 10.13 -1.29 -2.65
CA LEU A 10 11.03 -0.97 -3.77
C LEU A 10 12.45 -1.50 -3.56
N ASN A 11 12.74 -2.03 -2.37
CA ASN A 11 14.07 -2.46 -1.92
C ASN A 11 15.19 -1.43 -2.14
N LYS A 12 14.83 -0.13 -2.10
CA LYS A 12 15.76 0.99 -2.34
C LYS A 12 15.46 2.14 -1.37
N GLU A 13 16.46 3.00 -1.16
CA GLU A 13 16.25 4.27 -0.47
C GLU A 13 15.45 5.22 -1.37
N ALA A 14 14.35 5.72 -0.83
CA ALA A 14 13.47 6.67 -1.51
C ALA A 14 12.93 7.69 -0.52
N GLU A 15 12.30 8.75 -1.04
CA GLU A 15 11.63 9.72 -0.16
C GLU A 15 10.49 9.06 0.60
N GLY A 16 10.58 9.11 1.92
CA GLY A 16 9.54 8.70 2.85
C GLY A 16 8.36 9.65 2.85
N LEU A 17 7.29 9.21 3.51
CA LEU A 17 6.14 10.05 3.75
C LEU A 17 6.51 11.27 4.61
N GLY A 18 5.88 12.41 4.34
CA GLY A 18 6.13 13.65 5.08
C GLY A 18 5.52 13.66 6.48
N PHE A 19 4.48 12.85 6.71
CA PHE A 19 3.80 12.71 7.99
C PHE A 19 3.11 11.35 8.10
N GLN A 20 2.79 10.94 9.32
CA GLN A 20 2.05 9.72 9.60
C GLN A 20 0.57 9.90 9.19
N LEU A 21 0.16 9.21 8.13
CA LEU A 21 -1.21 9.27 7.58
C LEU A 21 -2.21 8.39 8.33
N TYR A 22 -1.73 7.39 9.07
CA TYR A 22 -2.58 6.43 9.77
C TYR A 22 -2.27 6.44 11.27
N PRO A 23 -3.26 6.50 12.16
CA PRO A 23 -3.01 6.45 13.59
C PRO A 23 -2.55 5.04 14.03
N GLY A 24 -1.83 4.97 15.16
CA GLY A 24 -1.38 3.70 15.75
C GLY A 24 -0.06 3.16 15.18
N ASP A 25 0.31 1.95 15.61
CA ASP A 25 1.58 1.30 15.26
C ASP A 25 1.71 1.00 13.76
N LEU A 26 0.57 0.71 13.10
CA LEU A 26 0.55 0.43 11.66
C LEU A 26 1.01 1.65 10.85
N GLY A 27 0.49 2.83 11.17
CA GLY A 27 0.89 4.05 10.47
C GLY A 27 2.33 4.47 10.73
N LYS A 28 2.84 4.19 11.94
CA LYS A 28 4.26 4.38 12.24
C LYS A 28 5.11 3.44 11.39
N ARG A 29 4.72 2.17 11.30
CA ARG A 29 5.41 1.18 10.47
C ARG A 29 5.43 1.58 9.00
N ILE A 30 4.31 2.04 8.46
CA ILE A 30 4.21 2.56 7.08
C ILE A 30 5.12 3.77 6.92
N PHE A 31 5.02 4.74 7.83
CA PHE A 31 5.84 5.93 7.79
C PHE A 31 7.33 5.59 7.78
N ASP A 32 7.79 4.64 8.58
CA ASP A 32 9.19 4.24 8.70
C ASP A 32 9.73 3.41 7.52
N ASN A 33 8.89 2.63 6.86
CA ASN A 33 9.33 1.59 5.92
C ASN A 33 8.78 1.76 4.49
N VAL A 34 7.88 2.71 4.26
CA VAL A 34 7.21 2.91 2.97
C VAL A 34 7.54 4.29 2.42
N SER A 35 8.00 4.30 1.17
CA SER A 35 8.25 5.55 0.45
C SER A 35 6.97 6.17 -0.08
N LYS A 36 7.04 7.47 -0.40
CA LYS A 36 5.98 8.21 -1.06
C LYS A 36 5.56 7.59 -2.40
N GLU A 37 6.51 7.01 -3.14
CA GLU A 37 6.28 6.28 -4.40
C GLU A 37 5.45 5.01 -4.16
N ALA A 38 5.85 4.16 -3.21
CA ALA A 38 5.10 2.95 -2.88
C ALA A 38 3.70 3.26 -2.31
N TRP A 39 3.58 4.34 -1.53
CA TRP A 39 2.30 4.80 -1.00
C TRP A 39 1.35 5.31 -2.09
N ALA A 40 1.87 5.96 -3.14
CA ALA A 40 1.07 6.37 -4.29
C ALA A 40 0.55 5.15 -5.07
N LEU A 41 1.38 4.12 -5.25
CA LEU A 41 0.98 2.85 -5.87
C LEU A 41 -0.13 2.16 -5.06
N TRP A 42 0.02 2.13 -3.73
CA TRP A 42 -1.00 1.58 -2.85
C TRP A 42 -2.34 2.32 -2.96
N GLN A 43 -2.36 3.66 -2.99
CA GLN A 43 -3.60 4.43 -3.13
C GLN A 43 -4.36 4.10 -4.42
N SER A 44 -3.62 3.91 -5.53
CA SER A 44 -4.22 3.49 -6.81
C SER A 44 -4.82 2.09 -6.71
N LYS A 45 -4.10 1.13 -6.13
CA LYS A 45 -4.58 -0.24 -5.90
C LYS A 45 -5.76 -0.29 -4.93
N GLN A 46 -5.72 0.50 -3.87
CA GLN A 46 -6.81 0.64 -2.90
C GLN A 46 -8.09 1.13 -3.60
N THR A 47 -7.98 2.16 -4.45
CA THR A 47 -9.13 2.68 -5.21
C THR A 47 -9.70 1.61 -6.13
N MET A 48 -8.85 0.84 -6.82
CA MET A 48 -9.28 -0.28 -7.66
C MET A 48 -9.99 -1.37 -6.83
N LEU A 49 -9.44 -1.77 -5.68
CA LEU A 49 -10.05 -2.75 -4.78
C LEU A 49 -11.42 -2.31 -4.26
N ILE A 50 -11.56 -1.03 -3.89
CA ILE A 50 -12.83 -0.48 -3.41
C ILE A 50 -13.90 -0.55 -4.50
N ASN A 51 -13.54 -0.22 -5.74
CA ASN A 51 -14.47 -0.25 -6.87
C ASN A 51 -14.85 -1.68 -7.29
N GLU A 52 -13.87 -2.57 -7.42
CA GLU A 52 -14.05 -3.96 -7.85
C GLU A 52 -14.87 -4.77 -6.84
N LYS A 53 -14.50 -4.71 -5.56
CA LYS A 53 -15.19 -5.44 -4.48
C LYS A 53 -16.37 -4.66 -3.88
N LYS A 54 -16.64 -3.45 -4.37
CA LYS A 54 -17.66 -2.51 -3.83
C LYS A 54 -17.57 -2.40 -2.30
N LEU A 55 -16.34 -2.25 -1.80
CA LEU A 55 -16.05 -2.25 -0.36
C LEU A 55 -16.69 -1.03 0.30
N ASN A 56 -17.32 -1.25 1.45
CA ASN A 56 -17.93 -0.18 2.23
C ASN A 56 -17.01 0.19 3.39
N MET A 57 -16.46 1.40 3.37
CA MET A 57 -15.62 1.93 4.46
C MET A 57 -16.33 2.02 5.82
N MET A 58 -17.67 1.96 5.84
CA MET A 58 -18.45 1.88 7.08
C MET A 58 -18.49 0.47 7.67
N ASN A 59 -18.25 -0.56 6.87
CA ASN A 59 -18.22 -1.94 7.33
C ASN A 59 -16.84 -2.26 7.93
N VAL A 60 -16.84 -2.87 9.11
CA VAL A 60 -15.61 -3.19 9.85
C VAL A 60 -14.85 -4.32 9.15
N ASP A 61 -15.56 -5.29 8.57
CA ASP A 61 -14.94 -6.40 7.83
C ASP A 61 -14.22 -5.92 6.56
N ASP A 62 -14.84 -5.02 5.79
CA ASP A 62 -14.23 -4.45 4.60
C ASP A 62 -13.00 -3.60 4.94
N ARG A 63 -13.05 -2.88 6.07
CA ARG A 63 -11.93 -2.08 6.56
C ARG A 63 -10.75 -2.95 6.98
N LYS A 64 -11.01 -4.06 7.69
CA LYS A 64 -9.99 -5.07 8.04
C LYS A 64 -9.39 -5.69 6.78
N PHE A 65 -10.22 -6.07 5.82
CA PHE A 65 -9.74 -6.61 4.55
C PHE A 65 -8.81 -5.63 3.83
N LEU A 66 -9.17 -4.34 3.77
CA LEU A 66 -8.31 -3.30 3.19
C LEU A 66 -6.98 -3.13 3.94
N GLU A 67 -7.00 -3.18 5.27
CA GLU A 67 -5.77 -3.14 6.08
C GLU A 67 -4.88 -4.36 5.82
N GLU A 68 -5.44 -5.56 5.73
CA GLU A 68 -4.69 -6.77 5.40
C GLU A 68 -4.08 -6.68 4.00
N GLN A 69 -4.85 -6.24 3.00
CA GLN A 69 -4.35 -6.04 1.64
C GLN A 69 -3.26 -4.96 1.60
N MET A 70 -3.37 -3.90 2.40
CA MET A 70 -2.35 -2.86 2.52
C MET A 70 -1.04 -3.44 3.06
N VAL A 71 -1.12 -4.19 4.16
CA VAL A 71 0.05 -4.78 4.81
C VAL A 71 0.72 -5.78 3.85
N ASN A 72 -0.05 -6.62 3.19
CA ASN A 72 0.46 -7.59 2.22
C ASN A 72 1.17 -6.90 1.05
N PHE A 73 0.52 -5.89 0.46
CA PHE A 73 1.06 -5.15 -0.68
C PHE A 73 2.35 -4.39 -0.31
N LEU A 74 2.37 -3.68 0.83
CA LEU A 74 3.47 -2.79 1.19
C LEU A 74 4.65 -3.50 1.88
N PHE A 75 4.41 -4.56 2.66
CA PHE A 75 5.44 -5.20 3.49
C PHE A 75 5.83 -6.60 3.05
N GLU A 76 4.89 -7.43 2.63
CA GLU A 76 5.23 -8.80 2.25
C GLU A 76 5.79 -8.89 0.82
N GLY A 77 5.61 -7.84 0.00
CA GLY A 77 6.03 -7.87 -1.41
C GLY A 77 5.40 -9.02 -2.20
N LYS A 78 4.41 -9.69 -1.60
CA LYS A 78 3.52 -10.62 -2.27
C LYS A 78 2.63 -9.75 -3.12
N ASP A 79 2.72 -9.95 -4.43
CA ASP A 79 1.66 -9.56 -5.34
C ASP A 79 0.37 -9.93 -4.64
N VAL A 80 -0.40 -8.92 -4.24
CA VAL A 80 -1.77 -9.15 -3.82
C VAL A 80 -2.40 -9.75 -5.05
N GLU A 81 -2.53 -11.08 -5.07
CA GLU A 81 -3.26 -11.81 -6.09
C GLU A 81 -4.71 -11.34 -5.95
N ILE A 82 -5.01 -10.26 -6.64
CA ILE A 82 -6.36 -9.88 -6.99
C ILE A 82 -6.76 -10.97 -7.97
N GLU A 83 -7.50 -11.99 -7.51
CA GLU A 83 -8.12 -12.98 -8.38
C GLU A 83 -8.88 -12.23 -9.50
N GLY A 84 -8.25 -12.10 -10.67
CA GLY A 84 -8.80 -11.38 -11.82
C GLY A 84 -7.93 -10.29 -12.48
N TYR A 85 -6.83 -9.81 -11.89
CA TYR A 85 -6.01 -8.75 -12.52
C TYR A 85 -4.60 -9.24 -12.88
N VAL A 86 -4.40 -9.56 -14.16
CA VAL A 86 -3.08 -9.78 -14.77
C VAL A 86 -2.53 -8.41 -15.18
N PRO A 87 -1.52 -7.84 -14.50
CA PRO A 87 -0.81 -6.70 -15.06
C PRO A 87 -0.14 -7.17 -16.35
N GLN A 88 -0.46 -6.55 -17.49
CA GLN A 88 0.38 -6.67 -18.68
C GLN A 88 1.78 -6.21 -18.27
N LYS A 89 2.73 -7.13 -18.31
CA LYS A 89 4.15 -6.80 -18.35
C LYS A 89 4.36 -5.98 -19.63
N ASP A 90 4.58 -4.69 -19.49
CA ASP A 90 5.37 -3.95 -20.47
C ASP A 90 6.81 -4.47 -20.35
N ASP A 91 7.07 -5.60 -21.01
CA ASP A 91 8.39 -5.97 -21.51
C ASP A 91 8.65 -5.08 -22.73
N GLU A 92 9.57 -4.12 -22.53
CA GLU A 92 10.42 -3.43 -23.53
C GLU A 92 9.82 -2.39 -24.50
#